data_AF-A0A175YHC0-F1
#
_entry.id   AF-A0A175YHC0-F1
#
_cell.length_a   1.000
_cell.length_b   1.000
_cell.length_c   1.000
_cell.angle_alpha   90.00
_cell.angle_beta   90.00
_cell.angle_gamma   90.00
#
_symmetry.space_group_name_H-M   'P 1'
#
loop_
_entity.id
_entity.type
_entity.pdbx_description
1 polymer ?
#
loop_
_entity_poly.entity_id
_entity_poly.type
_entity_poly.pdbx_seq_one_letter_code
_entity_poly.pdbx_strand_id
1 'polypeptide(L)'
;MFAILESYSSDDRQHLNYTAISTSEEFRRYVILVKDLHRIDLFSLSAKERIAFFLNLYNAMVIHAVIKVGHPVGMVDRRSFNNDFLYVIGGQPYSLGEIKHGILRSNRRAP
;
A
#
# COMPACT_ATOMS: atom_id res chain seq x y z
N MET A 1 -11.24 -3.25 5.99
CA MET A 1 -11.10 -3.30 4.51
C MET A 1 -12.41 -3.67 3.82
N PHE A 2 -13.26 -4.52 4.40
CA PHE A 2 -14.59 -4.88 3.85
C PHE A 2 -15.52 -3.68 3.63
N ALA A 3 -15.61 -2.74 4.57
CA ALA A 3 -16.51 -1.58 4.44
C ALA A 3 -16.23 -0.68 3.21
N ILE A 4 -14.96 -0.48 2.85
CA ILE A 4 -14.60 0.35 1.68
C ILE A 4 -14.96 -0.38 0.38
N LEU A 5 -14.79 -1.71 0.35
CA LEU A 5 -15.16 -2.52 -0.82
C LEU A 5 -16.67 -2.53 -1.03
N GLU A 6 -17.47 -2.66 0.03
CA GLU A 6 -18.93 -2.70 -0.10
C GLU A 6 -19.55 -1.36 -0.46
N SER A 7 -19.01 -0.25 0.05
CA SER A 7 -19.59 1.09 -0.18
C SER A 7 -19.10 1.80 -1.44
N TYR A 8 -17.98 1.39 -2.02
CA TYR A 8 -17.33 2.12 -3.13
C TYR A 8 -16.98 1.26 -4.34
N SER A 9 -17.39 -0.01 -4.37
CA SER A 9 -17.26 -0.84 -5.57
C SER A 9 -18.38 -0.55 -6.57
N SER A 10 -18.06 -0.68 -7.85
CA SER A 10 -19.06 -0.81 -8.90
C SER A 10 -19.90 -2.08 -8.68
N ASP A 11 -21.09 -2.14 -9.26
CA ASP A 11 -22.01 -3.28 -9.13
C ASP A 11 -21.38 -4.61 -9.57
N ASP A 12 -20.45 -4.57 -10.54
CA ASP A 12 -19.67 -5.74 -11.00
C ASP A 12 -18.46 -6.08 -10.11
N ARG A 13 -18.17 -5.25 -9.11
CA ARG A 13 -17.01 -5.31 -8.20
C ARG A 13 -15.64 -5.27 -8.88
N GLN A 14 -15.58 -4.85 -10.14
CA GLN A 14 -14.32 -4.77 -10.89
C GLN A 14 -13.64 -3.41 -10.74
N HIS A 15 -14.40 -2.38 -10.35
CA HIS A 15 -13.91 -1.02 -10.22
C HIS A 15 -14.17 -0.48 -8.82
N LEU A 16 -13.20 0.26 -8.30
CA LEU A 16 -13.34 1.02 -7.06
C LEU A 16 -13.41 2.50 -7.40
N ASN A 17 -14.37 3.21 -6.84
CA ASN A 17 -14.46 4.65 -6.96
C ASN A 17 -13.45 5.33 -6.02
N TYR A 18 -12.18 5.35 -6.45
CA TYR A 18 -11.08 5.94 -5.69
C TYR A 18 -11.31 7.42 -5.36
N THR A 19 -12.03 8.15 -6.21
CA THR A 19 -12.40 9.56 -5.96
C THR A 19 -13.31 9.67 -4.74
N ALA A 20 -14.36 8.85 -4.65
CA ALA A 20 -15.27 8.87 -3.50
C ALA A 20 -14.58 8.39 -2.21
N ILE A 21 -13.69 7.39 -2.31
CA ILE A 21 -12.87 6.93 -1.18
C ILE A 21 -11.96 8.06 -0.68
N SER A 22 -11.37 8.86 -1.60
CA SER A 22 -10.45 9.94 -1.23
C SER A 22 -11.06 10.99 -0.30
N THR A 23 -12.38 11.19 -0.40
CA THR A 23 -13.16 12.15 0.40
C THR A 23 -13.79 11.53 1.64
N SER A 24 -13.62 10.22 1.85
CA SER A 24 -14.30 9.50 2.92
C SER A 24 -13.63 9.68 4.29
N GLU A 25 -14.41 9.56 5.36
CA GLU A 25 -13.86 9.64 6.71
C GLU A 25 -12.98 8.44 7.03
N GLU A 26 -13.32 7.26 6.51
CA GLU A 26 -12.55 6.02 6.64
C GLU A 26 -11.15 6.20 6.07
N PHE A 27 -11.04 6.82 4.89
CA PHE A 27 -9.75 7.10 4.28
C PHE A 27 -8.96 8.13 5.08
N ARG A 28 -9.61 9.18 5.61
CA ARG A 28 -8.97 10.15 6.50
C ARG A 28 -8.41 9.47 7.76
N ARG A 29 -9.17 8.56 8.39
CA ARG A 29 -8.72 7.78 9.55
C ARG A 29 -7.57 6.84 9.18
N TYR A 30 -7.65 6.18 8.03
CA TYR A 30 -6.57 5.34 7.50
C TYR A 30 -5.26 6.12 7.35
N VAL A 31 -5.28 7.31 6.75
CA VAL A 31 -4.08 8.15 6.58
C VAL A 31 -3.46 8.54 7.92
N ILE A 32 -4.27 8.73 8.97
CA ILE A 32 -3.77 8.98 10.33
C ILE A 32 -3.09 7.72 10.88
N LEU A 33 -3.74 6.55 10.80
CA LEU A 33 -3.20 5.28 11.29
C LEU A 33 -1.90 4.88 10.60
N VAL A 34 -1.77 5.17 9.30
CA VAL A 34 -0.52 4.93 8.55
C VAL A 34 0.67 5.66 9.17
N LYS A 35 0.45 6.82 9.82
CA LYS A 35 1.55 7.53 10.49
C LYS A 35 2.12 6.73 11.64
N ASP A 36 1.32 5.93 12.34
CA ASP A 36 1.79 5.15 13.49
C ASP A 36 2.72 3.99 13.10
N LEU A 37 2.78 3.63 11.81
CA LEU A 37 3.70 2.60 11.30
C LEU A 37 5.17 2.89 11.62
N HIS A 38 5.55 4.17 11.79
CA HIS A 38 6.92 4.54 12.15
C HIS A 38 7.37 3.96 13.50
N ARG A 39 6.43 3.58 14.37
CA ARG A 39 6.68 3.02 15.71
C ARG A 39 6.68 1.50 15.77
N ILE A 40 6.33 0.83 14.67
CA ILE A 40 6.25 -0.63 14.67
C ILE A 40 7.63 -1.24 14.83
N ASP A 41 7.75 -2.16 15.78
CA ASP A 41 8.91 -3.03 15.91
C ASP A 41 8.73 -4.29 15.05
N LEU A 42 9.36 -4.29 13.87
CA LEU A 42 9.35 -5.42 12.94
C LEU A 42 10.12 -6.65 13.45
N PHE A 43 11.00 -6.50 14.45
CA PHE A 43 11.78 -7.60 15.00
C PHE A 43 10.96 -8.47 15.94
N SER A 44 9.88 -7.92 16.51
CA SER A 44 8.93 -8.66 17.32
C SER A 44 8.08 -9.67 16.51
N LEU A 45 8.03 -9.52 15.18
CA LEU A 45 7.22 -10.38 14.30
C LEU A 45 7.98 -11.64 13.89
N SER A 46 7.31 -12.79 13.92
CA SER A 46 7.82 -14.00 13.29
C SER A 46 7.98 -13.82 11.77
N ALA A 47 8.76 -14.69 11.13
CA ALA A 47 8.96 -14.64 9.67
C ALA A 47 7.65 -14.67 8.88
N LYS A 48 6.67 -15.48 9.32
CA LYS A 48 5.35 -15.59 8.67
C LYS A 48 4.52 -14.33 8.87
N GLU A 49 4.48 -13.80 10.09
CA GLU A 49 3.76 -12.57 10.41
C GLU A 49 4.33 -11.38 9.66
N ARG A 50 5.66 -11.29 9.56
CA ARG A 50 6.33 -10.24 8.80
C ARG A 50 5.95 -10.28 7.33
N ILE A 51 5.89 -11.46 6.70
CA ILE A 51 5.44 -11.60 5.31
C ILE A 51 3.98 -11.16 5.18
N ALA A 52 3.10 -11.60 6.07
CA ALA A 52 1.69 -11.22 6.05
C ALA A 52 1.49 -9.71 6.25
N PHE A 53 2.26 -9.11 7.17
CA PHE A 53 2.29 -7.67 7.40
C PHE A 53 2.65 -6.91 6.12
N PHE A 54 3.78 -7.23 5.50
CA PHE A 54 4.23 -6.55 4.29
C PHE A 54 3.33 -6.80 3.08
N LEU A 55 2.68 -7.96 2.99
CA LEU A 55 1.70 -8.24 1.93
C LEU A 55 0.46 -7.34 2.07
N ASN A 56 -0.10 -7.27 3.27
CA ASN A 56 -1.25 -6.41 3.56
C ASN A 56 -0.88 -4.93 3.38
N LEU A 57 0.31 -4.55 3.84
CA LEU A 57 0.78 -3.18 3.72
C LEU A 57 1.02 -2.78 2.27
N TYR A 58 1.62 -3.65 1.45
CA TYR A 58 1.79 -3.40 0.02
C TYR A 58 0.44 -3.12 -0.65
N ASN A 59 -0.57 -3.96 -0.40
CA ASN A 59 -1.89 -3.76 -0.99
C ASN A 59 -2.54 -2.44 -0.53
N ALA A 60 -2.41 -2.09 0.75
CA ALA A 60 -2.92 -0.83 1.29
C ALA A 60 -2.17 0.39 0.73
N MET A 61 -0.85 0.30 0.55
CA MET A 61 -0.03 1.34 -0.07
C MET A 61 -0.39 1.55 -1.53
N VAL A 62 -0.66 0.48 -2.30
CA VAL A 62 -1.10 0.60 -3.70
C VAL A 62 -2.41 1.40 -3.78
N ILE A 63 -3.39 1.07 -2.95
CA ILE A 63 -4.68 1.80 -2.93
C ILE A 63 -4.45 3.27 -2.56
N HIS A 64 -3.63 3.54 -1.54
CA HIS A 64 -3.31 4.92 -1.14
C HIS A 64 -2.60 5.69 -2.28
N ALA A 65 -1.61 5.06 -2.91
CA ALA A 65 -0.87 5.66 -4.02
C ALA A 65 -1.81 5.96 -5.21
N VAL A 66 -2.72 5.05 -5.56
CA VAL A 66 -3.72 5.29 -6.61
C VAL A 66 -4.64 6.46 -6.27
N ILE A 67 -5.08 6.56 -5.01
CA ILE A 67 -5.93 7.68 -4.57
C ILE A 67 -5.19 9.02 -4.62
N LYS A 68 -3.90 9.04 -4.28
CA LYS A 68 -3.11 10.29 -4.18
C LYS A 68 -2.48 10.75 -5.48
N VAL A 69 -1.97 9.81 -6.27
CA VAL A 69 -1.16 10.07 -7.47
C VAL A 69 -1.93 9.72 -8.74
N GLY A 70 -2.96 8.89 -8.63
CA GLY A 70 -3.67 8.33 -9.79
C GLY A 70 -3.08 6.99 -10.23
N HIS A 71 -3.72 6.36 -11.22
CA HIS A 71 -3.19 5.15 -11.83
C HIS A 71 -2.02 5.50 -12.77
N PRO A 72 -0.86 4.83 -12.65
CA PRO A 72 0.30 5.13 -13.49
C PRO A 72 0.02 4.73 -14.94
N VAL A 73 0.13 5.69 -15.88
CA VAL A 73 -0.10 5.46 -17.31
C VAL A 73 1.25 5.43 -18.03
N GLY A 74 1.78 4.22 -18.25
CA GLY A 74 3.05 4.03 -18.95
C GLY A 74 4.23 3.65 -18.04
N MET A 75 5.40 3.45 -18.63
CA MET A 75 6.56 2.87 -17.93
C MET A 75 7.25 3.82 -16.95
N VAL A 76 7.32 5.11 -17.27
CA VAL A 76 7.95 6.13 -16.41
C VAL A 76 7.12 6.32 -15.14
N ASP A 77 5.81 6.56 -15.31
CA ASP A 77 4.86 6.66 -14.20
C ASP A 77 4.88 5.41 -13.33
N ARG A 78 5.00 4.21 -13.92
CA ARG A 78 5.15 2.98 -13.15
C ARG A 78 6.42 2.94 -12.31
N ARG A 79 7.56 3.45 -12.79
CA ARG A 79 8.78 3.48 -11.99
C ARG A 79 8.64 4.43 -10.81
N SER A 80 8.20 5.66 -11.07
CA SER A 80 7.98 6.66 -10.02
C SER A 80 6.92 6.20 -9.01
N PHE A 81 5.81 5.63 -9.48
CA PHE A 81 4.79 5.03 -8.61
C PHE A 81 5.37 3.96 -7.68
N ASN A 82 6.29 3.13 -8.18
CA ASN A 82 6.88 2.06 -7.36
C ASN A 82 7.97 2.53 -6.41
N ASN A 83 8.71 3.59 -6.74
CA ASN A 83 9.92 3.99 -6.00
C ASN A 83 9.72 5.25 -5.14
N ASP A 84 8.85 6.17 -5.56
CA ASP A 84 8.76 7.51 -4.96
C ASP A 84 7.64 7.58 -3.90
N PHE A 85 6.69 6.63 -3.90
CA PHE A 85 5.65 6.53 -2.88
C PHE A 85 6.14 5.75 -1.66
N LEU A 86 6.45 6.47 -0.58
CA LEU A 86 7.13 5.94 0.60
C LEU A 86 6.24 5.94 1.83
N TYR A 87 6.29 4.85 2.60
CA TYR A 87 5.84 4.80 3.99
C TYR A 87 7.04 4.67 4.92
N VAL A 88 6.97 5.26 6.11
CA VAL A 88 7.97 5.06 7.16
C VAL A 88 7.49 3.97 8.11
N ILE A 89 8.24 2.87 8.21
CA ILE A 89 7.91 1.69 9.02
C ILE A 89 9.09 1.42 9.94
N GLY A 90 8.87 1.39 11.26
CA GLY A 90 9.96 1.20 12.23
C GLY A 90 11.11 2.19 12.06
N GLY A 91 10.81 3.43 11.68
CA GLY A 91 11.78 4.49 11.42
C GLY A 91 12.51 4.43 10.07
N GLN A 92 12.25 3.44 9.21
CA GLN A 92 12.87 3.32 7.89
C GLN A 92 11.87 3.59 6.76
N PRO A 93 12.26 4.31 5.69
CA PRO A 93 11.41 4.48 4.52
C PRO A 93 11.32 3.18 3.71
N TYR A 94 10.14 2.87 3.21
CA TYR A 94 9.87 1.75 2.32
C TYR A 94 9.01 2.20 1.15
N SER A 95 9.48 1.90 -0.04
CA SER A 95 8.74 2.02 -1.30
C SER A 95 7.94 0.75 -1.62
N LEU A 96 6.97 0.87 -2.54
CA LEU A 96 6.26 -0.29 -3.09
C LEU A 96 7.22 -1.29 -3.74
N GLY A 97 8.24 -0.78 -4.44
CA GLY A 97 9.28 -1.57 -5.08
C GLY A 97 10.10 -2.39 -4.07
N GLU A 98 10.56 -1.75 -3.00
CA GLU A 98 11.34 -2.42 -1.94
C GLU A 98 10.53 -3.48 -1.21
N ILE A 99 9.25 -3.21 -0.90
CA ILE A 99 8.39 -4.20 -0.26
C ILE A 99 8.19 -5.40 -1.20
N LYS A 100 7.82 -5.16 -2.45
CA LYS A 100 7.53 -6.23 -3.41
C LYS A 100 8.77 -7.05 -3.76
N HIS A 101 9.86 -6.40 -4.13
CA HIS A 101 11.04 -7.07 -4.66
C HIS A 101 12.02 -7.45 -3.56
N GLY A 102 12.23 -6.57 -2.58
CA GLY A 102 13.14 -6.82 -1.46
C GLY A 102 12.60 -7.86 -0.49
N ILE A 103 11.35 -7.67 -0.06
CA ILE A 103 10.78 -8.46 1.04
C ILE A 103 9.95 -9.63 0.50
N LEU A 104 8.86 -9.36 -0.22
CA LEU A 104 7.89 -10.38 -0.63
C LEU A 104 8.46 -11.38 -1.65
N ARG A 105 9.36 -10.91 -2.51
CA ARG A 105 10.11 -11.77 -3.44
C ARG A 105 11.46 -12.22 -2.91
N SER A 106 11.85 -11.81 -1.70
CA SER A 106 13.14 -12.16 -1.10
C SER A 106 14.32 -11.88 -2.04
N ASN A 107 14.36 -10.70 -2.66
CA ASN A 107 15.37 -10.28 -3.64
C ASN A 107 15.53 -11.20 -4.87
N ARG A 108 14.52 -12.02 -5.19
CA ARG A 108 14.57 -12.85 -6.41
C ARG A 108 14.63 -12.00 -7.67
N ARG A 109 15.61 -12.30 -8.52
CA ARG A 109 15.80 -11.68 -9.83
C ARG A 109 14.50 -11.69 -10.64
N ALA A 110 14.28 -10.65 -11.44
CA ALA A 110 13.16 -10.62 -12.38
C ALA A 110 13.30 -11.81 -13.36
N PRO A 111 12.19 -12.52 -13.66
CA PRO A 111 12.18 -13.51 -14.73
C PRO A 111 12.45 -12.86 -16.08
#